data_AF-A0A832M122-F1
#
_entry.id   AF-A0A832M122-F1
#
_cell.length_a   1.000
_cell.length_b   1.000
_cell.length_c   1.000
_cell.angle_alpha   90.00
_cell.angle_beta   90.00
_cell.angle_gamma   90.00
#
_symmetry.space_group_name_H-M   'P 1'
#
loop_
_entity.id
_entity.type
_entity.pdbx_description
1 polymer ?
#
loop_
_entity_poly.entity_id
_entity_poly.type
_entity_poly.pdbx_seq_one_letter_code
_entity_poly.pdbx_strand_id
1 'polypeptide(L)' 'MRGVDPRLAVIPERLKRVSRIAVFCSGKGGVGKTLLASLAALIAARR' A
#
# COMPACT_ATOMS: atom_id res chain seq x y z
N MET A 1 19.96 23.14 -11.33
CA MET A 1 18.81 22.27 -11.66
C MET A 1 18.78 21.17 -10.60
N ARG A 2 17.77 21.12 -9.71
CA ARG A 2 17.67 20.02 -8.73
C ARG A 2 17.45 18.72 -9.53
N GLY A 3 18.35 17.76 -9.38
CA GLY A 3 18.22 16.46 -10.03
C GLY A 3 16.93 15.76 -9.58
N VAL A 4 16.16 15.25 -10.54
CA VAL A 4 14.98 14.42 -10.26
C VAL A 4 15.49 13.08 -9.74
N ASP A 5 14.98 12.62 -8.59
CA ASP A 5 15.31 11.30 -8.06
C ASP A 5 14.71 10.21 -8.97
N PRO A 6 15.54 9.42 -9.67
CA PRO A 6 15.05 8.41 -10.62
C PRO A 6 14.23 7.31 -9.93
N ARG A 7 14.34 7.15 -8.59
CA ARG A 7 13.58 6.15 -7.84
C ARG A 7 12.09 6.45 -7.79
N LEU A 8 11.69 7.71 -7.90
CA LEU A 8 10.27 8.08 -7.89
C LEU A 8 9.57 7.66 -9.20
N ALA A 9 10.29 7.67 -10.32
CA ALA A 9 9.76 7.32 -11.63
C ALA A 9 9.35 5.84 -11.73
N VAL A 10 9.96 4.94 -10.94
CA VAL A 10 9.69 3.49 -11.02
C VAL A 10 8.43 3.05 -10.26
N ILE A 11 7.96 3.86 -9.30
CA ILE A 11 6.81 3.52 -8.44
C ILE A 11 5.52 3.28 -9.25
N PRO A 12 5.06 4.22 -10.12
CA PRO A 12 3.84 4.00 -10.91
C PRO A 12 3.97 2.81 -11.86
N GLU A 13 5.15 2.63 -12.47
CA GLU A 13 5.42 1.50 -13.37
C GLU A 13 5.30 0.14 -12.67
N ARG A 14 5.77 0.04 -11.42
CA ARG A 14 5.63 -1.19 -10.60
C ARG A 14 4.20 -1.46 -10.18
N LEU A 15 3.41 -0.40 -9.98
CA LEU A 15 2.02 -0.50 -9.52
C LEU A 15 1.02 -0.62 -10.67
N LYS A 16 1.44 -0.53 -11.93
CA LYS A 16 0.54 -0.50 -13.11
C LYS A 16 -0.42 -1.69 -13.24
N ARG A 17 -0.08 -2.85 -12.67
CA ARG A 17 -0.91 -4.07 -12.68
C ARG A 17 -1.80 -4.21 -11.44
N VAL A 18 -1.65 -3.33 -10.45
CA VAL A 18 -2.45 -3.34 -9.23
C VAL A 18 -3.72 -2.55 -9.48
N SER A 19 -4.85 -3.26 -9.61
CA SER A 19 -6.15 -2.64 -9.95
C SER A 19 -6.74 -1.78 -8.83
N ARG A 20 -6.42 -2.09 -7.56
CA ARG A 20 -6.85 -1.32 -6.38
C ARG A 20 -5.76 -1.33 -5.31
N ILE A 21 -5.51 -0.17 -4.70
CA ILE A 21 -4.57 0.00 -3.60
C ILE A 21 -5.36 0.46 -2.38
N ALA A 22 -5.27 -0.29 -1.27
CA ALA A 22 -5.91 0.05 0.00
C ALA A 22 -4.84 0.35 1.06
N VAL A 23 -5.00 1.48 1.76
CA VAL A 23 -4.04 1.96 2.77
C VAL A 23 -4.71 1.94 4.15
N PHE A 24 -4.11 1.22 5.09
CA PHE A 24 -4.60 1.09 6.48
C PHE A 24 -3.78 1.99 7.41
N CYS A 25 -4.26 3.21 7.65
CA CYS A 25 -3.56 4.22 8.46
C CYS A 25 -4.37 4.64 9.70
N SER A 26 -3.64 5.08 10.74
CA SER A 26 -4.19 5.61 11.99
C SER A 26 -3.05 6.24 12.81
N GLY A 27 -3.34 7.37 13.45
CA GLY A 27 -2.38 8.16 14.21
C GLY A 27 -2.03 7.63 15.61
N LYS A 28 -2.57 6.48 16.05
CA LYS A 28 -2.28 5.87 17.36
C LYS A 28 -1.79 4.42 17.22
N GLY A 29 -0.96 3.98 18.16
CA GLY A 29 -0.54 2.58 18.31
C GLY A 29 -1.66 1.70 18.86
N GLY A 30 -1.58 0.38 18.64
CA GLY A 30 -2.50 -0.59 19.27
C GLY A 30 -3.92 -0.67 18.68
N VAL A 31 -4.31 0.21 17.76
CA VAL A 31 -5.67 0.24 17.17
C VAL A 31 -5.99 -0.91 16.19
N GLY A 32 -5.08 -1.86 15.99
CA GLY A 32 -5.32 -3.03 15.13
C GLY A 32 -5.08 -2.85 13.62
N LYS A 33 -4.36 -1.80 13.16
CA LYS A 33 -4.04 -1.60 11.72
C LYS A 33 -3.45 -2.84 11.04
N THR A 34 -2.43 -3.45 11.64
CA THR A 34 -1.74 -4.64 11.10
C THR A 34 -2.68 -5.83 11.04
N LEU A 35 -3.47 -6.05 12.10
CA LEU A 35 -4.45 -7.13 12.13
C LEU A 35 -5.50 -6.94 11.02
N LEU A 36 -6.05 -5.74 10.88
CA LEU A 36 -7.05 -5.43 9.89
C LEU A 36 -6.50 -5.55 8.46
N ALA A 37 -5.30 -5.03 8.19
CA ALA A 37 -4.66 -5.13 6.87
C ALA A 37 -4.41 -6.60 6.47
N SER A 38 -3.88 -7.41 7.39
CA SER A 38 -3.63 -8.84 7.16
C SER A 38 -4.92 -9.61 6.94
N LEU A 39 -5.95 -9.39 7.77
CA LEU A 39 -7.24 -10.06 7.63
C LEU A 39 -7.95 -9.64 6.33
N ALA A 40 -7.91 -8.36 5.97
CA ALA A 40 -8.48 -7.87 4.71
C ALA A 40 -7.81 -8.51 3.50
N ALA A 41 -6.48 -8.68 3.52
CA ALA A 41 -5.75 -9.38 2.47
C ALA A 41 -6.17 -10.85 2.35
N LEU A 42 -6.30 -11.56 3.48
CA LEU A 42 -6.77 -12.96 3.51
C LEU A 42 -8.20 -13.11 3.02
N ILE A 43 -9.11 -12.20 3.42
CA ILE A 43 -10.50 -12.22 2.98
C ILE A 43 -10.59 -11.90 1.48
N ALA A 44 -9.82 -10.93 0.99
CA ALA A 44 -9.77 -10.59 -0.42
C ALA A 44 -9.23 -11.74 -1.29
N ALA A 45 -8.28 -12.53 -0.77
CA ALA A 45 -7.75 -13.70 -1.47
C ALA A 45 -8.74 -14.89 -1.54
N ARG A 46 -9.76 -14.93 -0.68
CA ARG A 46 -10.82 -15.97 -0.70
C ARG A 46 -11.95 -15.68 -1.69
N ARG A 47 -12.00 -14.48 -2.26
CA ARG A 47 -13.03 -14.03 -3.21
C ARG A 47 -12.41 -13.88 -4.58
#